data_AF-A0ABD3WVX7-F1
#
_entry.id   AF-A0ABD3WVX7-F1
#
_cell.length_a   1.000
_cell.length_b   1.000
_cell.length_c   1.000
_cell.angle_alpha   90.00
_cell.angle_beta   90.00
_cell.angle_gamma   90.00
#
_symmetry.space_group_name_H-M   'P 1'
#
loop_
_entity.id
_entity.type
_entity.pdbx_description
1 polymer ?
#
loop_
_entity_poly.entity_id
_entity_poly.type
_entity_poly.pdbx_seq_one_letter_code
_entity_poly.pdbx_strand_id
1 'polypeptide(L)'
;MHIRQAANINNTKTAGNTKCRSGNSCDYREGTTYSWCYTDYSNYWDYCCTGPCTTDTRTFLWCPSGDKRQFCGSDATRDVSGRKCLDTHTCGIHLDYNVLGLVSALWCLVDLVGNWGYCCAPFSLCGKYGESYNWCTTSPFTKVSYAGMDLNWQYCTIN
;
A
#
# COMPACT_ATOMS: atom_id res chain seq x y z
N MET A 1 10.56 23.72 2.51
CA MET A 1 9.53 22.85 1.92
C MET A 1 10.24 21.63 1.35
N HIS A 2 10.36 20.55 2.12
CA HIS A 2 11.06 19.34 1.66
C HIS A 2 10.07 18.46 0.89
N ILE A 3 10.20 18.44 -0.44
CA ILE A 3 9.49 17.51 -1.29
C ILE A 3 10.14 16.13 -1.05
N ARG A 4 9.49 15.26 -0.29
CA ARG A 4 9.88 13.84 -0.24
C ARG A 4 9.38 13.18 -1.52
N GLN A 5 10.20 13.17 -2.57
CA GLN A 5 9.97 12.32 -3.74
C GLN A 5 10.26 10.87 -3.33
N ALA A 6 9.20 10.08 -3.10
CA ALA A 6 9.34 8.62 -3.16
C ALA A 6 9.34 8.24 -4.64
N ALA A 7 10.52 7.88 -5.16
CA ALA A 7 10.67 7.46 -6.54
C ALA A 7 10.02 6.08 -6.72
N ASN A 8 8.75 6.05 -7.12
CA ASN A 8 8.05 4.81 -7.49
C ASN A 8 7.76 4.75 -8.99
N ILE A 9 8.74 5.13 -9.82
CA ILE A 9 8.74 4.85 -11.27
C ILE A 9 9.47 3.52 -11.48
N ASN A 10 8.99 2.48 -10.81
CA ASN A 10 9.56 1.14 -10.92
C ASN A 10 8.61 0.26 -11.73
N ASN A 11 9.01 -0.13 -12.94
CA ASN A 11 8.17 -0.98 -13.80
C ASN A 11 8.03 -2.43 -13.30
N THR A 12 8.64 -2.77 -12.16
CA THR A 12 8.56 -4.09 -11.53
C THR A 12 7.67 -4.13 -10.29
N LYS A 13 7.03 -3.01 -9.92
CA LYS A 13 6.12 -2.94 -8.77
C LYS A 13 4.85 -2.16 -9.09
N THR A 14 3.75 -2.60 -8.49
CA THR A 14 2.45 -1.91 -8.55
C THR A 14 2.51 -0.63 -7.73
N ALA A 15 1.53 0.25 -7.90
CA ALA A 15 1.36 1.44 -7.07
C ALA A 15 1.26 1.07 -5.58
N GLY A 16 0.64 -0.07 -5.27
CA GLY A 16 0.58 -0.67 -3.95
C GLY A 16 1.88 -1.29 -3.43
N ASN A 17 3.03 -1.10 -4.09
CA ASN A 17 4.32 -1.70 -3.75
C ASN A 17 4.39 -3.24 -3.87
N THR A 18 3.41 -3.87 -4.52
CA THR A 18 3.42 -5.31 -4.80
C THR A 18 4.37 -5.59 -5.95
N LYS A 19 5.21 -6.61 -5.84
CA LYS A 19 6.06 -7.02 -6.96
C LYS A 19 5.22 -7.58 -8.11
N CYS A 20 5.57 -7.18 -9.33
CA CYS A 20 4.99 -7.73 -10.54
C CYS A 20 5.55 -9.14 -10.81
N ARG A 21 4.72 -10.00 -11.39
CA ARG A 21 5.09 -11.35 -11.83
C ARG A 21 6.23 -11.28 -12.84
N SER A 22 7.13 -12.25 -12.80
CA SER A 22 8.21 -12.37 -13.77
C SER A 22 7.67 -12.39 -15.21
N GLY A 23 8.26 -11.59 -16.11
CA GLY A 23 7.80 -11.42 -17.49
C GLY A 23 6.54 -10.57 -17.66
N ASN A 24 6.03 -9.96 -16.58
CA ASN A 24 4.84 -9.14 -16.59
C ASN A 24 5.12 -7.79 -15.91
N SER A 25 6.00 -6.97 -16.48
CA SER A 25 6.23 -5.62 -15.96
C SER A 25 4.99 -4.75 -16.09
N CYS A 26 4.96 -3.69 -15.29
CA CYS A 26 4.03 -2.58 -15.45
C CYS A 26 4.11 -2.04 -16.87
N ASP A 27 3.00 -2.12 -17.58
CA ASP A 27 2.91 -1.65 -18.96
C ASP A 27 1.47 -1.27 -19.30
N TYR A 28 1.30 -0.52 -20.39
CA TYR A 28 0.01 -0.32 -21.03
C TYR A 28 -0.26 -1.53 -21.92
N ARG A 29 -1.37 -2.23 -21.66
CA ARG A 29 -1.77 -3.39 -22.45
C ARG A 29 -2.90 -3.00 -23.40
N GLU A 30 -3.04 -3.75 -24.49
CA GLU A 30 -3.98 -3.43 -25.57
C GLU A 30 -5.40 -3.18 -25.03
N GLY A 31 -6.02 -2.08 -25.46
CA GLY A 31 -7.36 -1.68 -25.02
C GLY A 31 -7.44 -1.01 -23.64
N THR A 32 -6.31 -0.73 -22.98
CA THR A 32 -6.31 -0.06 -21.67
C THR A 32 -5.67 1.34 -21.72
N THR A 33 -6.23 2.26 -20.94
CA THR A 33 -5.76 3.64 -20.78
C THR A 33 -4.90 3.84 -19.52
N TYR A 34 -4.58 2.75 -18.82
CA TYR A 34 -3.85 2.73 -17.56
C TYR A 34 -2.77 1.64 -17.57
N SER A 35 -1.69 1.87 -16.82
CA SER A 35 -0.62 0.89 -16.66
C SER A 35 -0.92 -0.08 -15.52
N TRP A 36 -0.64 -1.36 -15.72
CA TRP A 36 -0.86 -2.41 -14.72
C TRP A 36 0.04 -3.62 -14.95
N CYS A 37 0.15 -4.47 -13.93
CA CYS A 37 0.80 -5.77 -14.02
C CYS A 37 0.07 -6.84 -13.21
N TYR A 38 0.25 -8.12 -13.56
CA TYR A 38 -0.09 -9.23 -12.67
C TYR A 38 0.89 -9.27 -11.50
N THR A 39 0.38 -9.45 -10.29
CA THR A 39 1.21 -9.54 -9.08
C THR A 39 1.90 -10.90 -8.96
N ASP A 40 3.01 -10.99 -8.23
CA ASP A 40 3.71 -12.27 -7.99
C ASP A 40 3.08 -13.10 -6.85
N TYR A 41 2.30 -12.45 -5.97
CA TYR A 41 1.64 -13.08 -4.84
C TYR A 41 0.21 -13.57 -5.14
N SER A 42 -0.48 -12.96 -6.11
CA SER A 42 -1.84 -13.36 -6.50
C SER A 42 -1.97 -13.53 -8.01
N ASN A 43 -2.98 -14.28 -8.46
CA ASN A 43 -3.33 -14.33 -9.89
C ASN A 43 -4.06 -13.06 -10.38
N TYR A 44 -4.15 -12.03 -9.53
CA TYR A 44 -4.76 -10.75 -9.87
C TYR A 44 -3.73 -9.75 -10.37
N TRP A 45 -4.28 -8.72 -11.00
CA TRP A 45 -3.54 -7.56 -11.46
C TRP A 45 -3.75 -6.39 -10.52
N ASP A 46 -2.80 -5.47 -10.52
CA ASP A 46 -2.89 -4.21 -9.80
C ASP A 46 -2.26 -3.10 -10.66
N TYR A 47 -2.68 -1.87 -10.39
CA TYR A 47 -2.28 -0.71 -11.17
C TYR A 47 -0.83 -0.33 -10.89
N CYS A 48 -0.19 0.26 -11.88
CA CYS A 48 1.18 0.72 -11.76
C CYS A 48 1.29 2.23 -11.90
N CYS A 49 2.19 2.83 -11.13
CA CYS A 49 2.51 4.24 -11.27
C CYS A 49 3.26 4.49 -12.60
N THR A 50 2.76 5.43 -13.39
CA THR A 50 3.38 5.92 -14.63
C THR A 50 4.16 7.22 -14.42
N GLY A 51 4.19 7.70 -13.17
CA GLY A 51 4.88 8.92 -12.75
C GLY A 51 5.14 8.88 -11.25
N PRO A 52 5.84 9.89 -10.70
CA PRO A 52 6.25 9.88 -9.30
C PRO A 52 5.06 9.90 -8.34
N CYS A 53 5.23 9.28 -7.18
CA CYS A 53 4.33 9.41 -6.05
C CYS A 53 4.48 10.79 -5.43
N THR A 54 3.41 11.58 -5.50
CA THR A 54 3.39 12.95 -5.01
C THR A 54 2.31 13.13 -3.95
N THR A 55 2.61 13.94 -2.96
CA THR A 55 1.66 14.27 -1.90
C THR A 55 0.54 15.13 -2.48
N ASP A 56 -0.70 14.69 -2.33
CA ASP A 56 -1.86 15.57 -2.57
C ASP A 56 -2.05 16.49 -1.35
N THR A 57 -2.87 17.53 -1.53
CA THR A 57 -3.38 18.49 -0.54
C THR A 57 -3.89 17.88 0.78
N ARG A 58 -4.04 16.55 0.86
CA ARG A 58 -4.54 15.78 2.01
C ARG A 58 -3.51 14.81 2.64
N THR A 59 -2.20 15.01 2.41
CA THR A 59 -1.10 14.21 3.02
C THR A 59 -0.93 12.78 2.46
N PHE A 60 -1.83 12.34 1.59
CA PHE A 60 -1.73 11.05 0.90
C PHE A 60 -0.78 11.12 -0.30
N LEU A 61 -0.01 10.05 -0.55
CA LEU A 61 0.83 9.94 -1.74
C LEU A 61 0.05 9.23 -2.85
N TRP A 62 -0.07 9.90 -4.00
CA TRP A 62 -0.76 9.42 -5.18
C TRP A 62 0.15 9.52 -6.39
N CYS A 63 -0.01 8.59 -7.34
CA CYS A 63 0.66 8.61 -8.63
C CYS A 63 -0.35 8.56 -9.77
N PRO A 64 0.00 9.10 -10.95
CA PRO A 64 -0.74 8.78 -12.16
C PRO A 64 -0.52 7.31 -12.54
N SER A 65 -1.54 6.69 -13.11
CA SER A 65 -1.53 5.35 -13.69
C SER A 65 -2.25 5.43 -15.03
N GLY A 66 -1.66 6.17 -15.98
CA GLY A 66 -2.35 6.59 -17.20
C GLY A 66 -3.51 7.56 -16.91
N ASP A 67 -4.73 7.21 -17.31
CA ASP A 67 -5.93 8.02 -17.06
C ASP A 67 -6.48 7.92 -15.62
N LYS A 68 -5.91 7.04 -14.78
CA LYS A 68 -6.29 6.87 -13.38
C LYS A 68 -5.29 7.52 -12.43
N ARG A 69 -5.72 7.77 -11.20
CA ARG A 69 -4.84 8.06 -10.06
C ARG A 69 -4.88 6.89 -9.09
N GLN A 70 -3.72 6.50 -8.59
CA GLN A 70 -3.57 5.39 -7.67
C GLN A 70 -2.84 5.81 -6.42
N PHE A 71 -3.27 5.26 -5.29
CA PHE A 71 -2.58 5.45 -4.04
C PHE A 71 -1.27 4.68 -4.08
N CYS A 72 -0.18 5.32 -3.69
CA CYS A 72 1.14 4.70 -3.74
C CYS A 72 2.00 4.99 -2.50
N GLY A 73 1.33 5.27 -1.39
CA GLY A 73 1.95 5.75 -0.17
C GLY A 73 2.05 4.75 0.97
N SER A 74 3.17 4.03 1.04
CA SER A 74 3.96 3.87 2.27
C SER A 74 5.28 3.20 1.90
N ASP A 75 6.43 3.82 2.21
CA ASP A 75 7.72 3.11 2.17
C ASP A 75 8.06 2.50 3.54
N ALA A 76 7.05 2.35 4.40
CA ALA A 76 7.25 1.69 5.67
C ALA A 76 7.72 0.25 5.42
N THR A 77 8.80 -0.10 6.11
CA THR A 77 9.43 -1.42 6.05
C THR A 77 9.07 -2.27 7.26
N ARG A 78 8.13 -1.81 8.10
CA ARG A 78 7.68 -2.49 9.29
C ARG A 78 6.17 -2.40 9.47
N ASP A 79 5.60 -3.47 10.00
CA ASP A 79 4.20 -3.53 10.39
C ASP A 79 3.96 -2.83 11.75
N VAL A 80 2.69 -2.73 12.18
CA VAL A 80 2.32 -2.10 13.47
C VAL A 80 2.91 -2.81 14.70
N SER A 81 3.26 -4.09 14.56
CA SER A 81 3.94 -4.89 15.61
C SER A 81 5.46 -4.77 15.54
N GLY A 82 5.98 -3.94 14.64
CA GLY A 82 7.41 -3.70 14.47
C GLY A 82 8.17 -4.78 13.72
N ARG A 83 7.49 -5.78 13.16
CA ARG A 83 8.11 -6.84 12.33
C ARG A 83 8.56 -6.26 11.00
N LYS A 84 9.70 -6.71 10.49
CA LYS A 84 10.20 -6.25 9.19
C LYS A 84 9.33 -6.84 8.07
N CYS A 85 8.87 -5.99 7.18
CA CYS A 85 8.21 -6.38 5.94
C CYS A 85 9.22 -6.97 4.95
N LEU A 86 8.78 -7.90 4.11
CA LEU A 86 9.57 -8.38 3.00
C LEU A 86 9.72 -7.31 1.92
N ASP A 87 10.91 -7.18 1.34
CA ASP A 87 11.22 -6.13 0.36
C ASP A 87 10.40 -6.26 -0.95
N THR A 88 9.84 -7.45 -1.20
CA THR A 88 8.94 -7.73 -2.33
C THR A 88 7.52 -7.23 -2.11
N HIS A 89 7.12 -7.01 -0.86
CA HIS A 89 5.76 -6.64 -0.42
C HIS A 89 5.86 -5.72 0.80
N THR A 90 6.49 -4.56 0.60
CA THR A 90 6.55 -3.50 1.62
C THR A 90 5.17 -2.90 1.83
N CYS A 91 5.01 -2.10 2.90
CA CYS A 91 3.73 -1.52 3.24
C CYS A 91 3.04 -0.84 2.05
N GLY A 92 1.80 -1.22 1.78
CA GLY A 92 1.04 -0.68 0.66
C GLY A 92 -0.39 -1.17 0.62
N ILE A 93 -1.16 -0.65 -0.33
CA ILE A 93 -2.49 -1.17 -0.62
C ILE A 93 -2.32 -2.28 -1.65
N HIS A 94 -2.43 -3.51 -1.19
CA HIS A 94 -2.32 -4.68 -2.05
C HIS A 94 -3.73 -5.13 -2.45
N LEU A 95 -4.02 -5.16 -3.75
CA LEU A 95 -5.25 -5.73 -4.25
C LEU A 95 -5.17 -7.27 -4.17
N ASP A 96 -5.96 -7.88 -3.28
CA ASP A 96 -6.24 -9.31 -3.31
C ASP A 96 -7.76 -9.53 -3.41
N TYR A 97 -8.22 -10.02 -4.56
CA TYR A 97 -9.64 -10.26 -4.82
C TYR A 97 -10.15 -11.53 -4.13
N ASN A 98 -9.27 -12.41 -3.62
CA ASN A 98 -9.67 -13.59 -2.86
C ASN A 98 -10.24 -13.22 -1.48
N VAL A 99 -10.00 -12.00 -1.01
CA VAL A 99 -10.50 -11.48 0.27
C VAL A 99 -11.60 -10.46 -0.01
N LEU A 100 -12.78 -10.96 -0.41
CA LEU A 100 -14.09 -10.31 -0.44
C LEU A 100 -14.10 -8.77 -0.25
N GLY A 101 -14.02 -8.04 -1.36
CA GLY A 101 -14.19 -6.58 -1.42
C GLY A 101 -12.87 -5.81 -1.40
N LEU A 102 -12.85 -4.62 -2.02
CA LEU A 102 -11.69 -3.72 -2.01
C LEU A 102 -11.35 -3.31 -0.57
N VAL A 103 -10.45 -4.03 0.08
CA VAL A 103 -9.98 -3.66 1.41
C VAL A 103 -8.85 -2.65 1.29
N SER A 104 -9.19 -1.38 1.48
CA SER A 104 -8.27 -0.27 1.27
C SER A 104 -7.33 0.01 2.46
N ALA A 105 -6.96 -1.03 3.22
CA ALA A 105 -5.97 -0.91 4.28
C ALA A 105 -4.54 -1.08 3.73
N LEU A 106 -3.56 -0.68 4.53
CA LEU A 106 -2.14 -0.81 4.29
C LEU A 106 -1.64 -2.04 5.03
N TRP A 107 -0.95 -2.88 4.29
CA TRP A 107 -0.45 -4.16 4.78
C TRP A 107 0.95 -4.38 4.22
N CYS A 108 1.67 -5.33 4.79
CA CYS A 108 2.87 -5.87 4.19
C CYS A 108 2.99 -7.35 4.49
N LEU A 109 3.77 -8.06 3.68
CA LEU A 109 4.08 -9.45 3.95
C LEU A 109 5.21 -9.51 4.98
N VAL A 110 5.00 -10.20 6.09
CA VAL A 110 5.97 -10.25 7.20
C VAL A 110 6.82 -11.52 7.21
N ASP A 111 6.46 -12.52 6.41
CA ASP A 111 7.21 -13.76 6.25
C ASP A 111 6.96 -14.47 4.91
N LEU A 112 7.77 -15.47 4.62
CA LEU A 112 7.71 -16.24 3.36
C LEU A 112 6.55 -17.26 3.33
N VAL A 113 5.81 -17.44 4.43
CA VAL A 113 4.70 -18.40 4.50
C VAL A 113 3.34 -17.74 4.24
N GLY A 114 3.31 -16.44 3.93
CA GLY A 114 2.10 -15.76 3.50
C GLY A 114 1.40 -14.92 4.57
N ASN A 115 2.03 -14.66 5.72
CA ASN A 115 1.39 -13.87 6.77
C ASN A 115 1.50 -12.38 6.46
N TRP A 116 0.36 -11.68 6.62
CA TRP A 116 0.26 -10.23 6.43
C TRP A 116 0.21 -9.51 7.77
N GLY A 117 0.85 -8.35 7.85
CA GLY A 117 0.78 -7.42 8.97
C GLY A 117 0.23 -6.06 8.52
N TYR A 118 -0.59 -5.42 9.35
CA TYR A 118 -1.04 -4.06 9.07
C TYR A 118 0.12 -3.07 9.16
N CYS A 119 0.06 -2.01 8.35
CA CYS A 119 1.01 -0.92 8.37
C CYS A 119 0.35 0.38 8.76
N CYS A 120 1.05 1.20 9.54
CA CYS A 120 0.64 2.57 9.79
C CYS A 120 0.64 3.38 8.49
N ALA A 121 -0.37 4.21 8.32
CA ALA A 121 -0.45 5.13 7.22
C ALA A 121 0.59 6.25 7.38
N PRO A 122 1.16 6.79 6.27
CA PRO A 122 2.24 7.78 6.35
C PRO A 122 1.92 9.05 7.16
N PHE A 123 0.64 9.40 7.26
CA PHE A 123 0.14 10.58 7.97
C PHE A 123 -0.35 10.27 9.40
N SER A 124 -0.37 9.00 9.80
CA SER A 124 -0.66 8.56 11.16
C SER A 124 0.40 7.54 11.55
N LEU A 125 1.55 8.04 12.00
CA LEU A 125 2.62 7.18 12.50
C LEU A 125 2.22 6.58 13.86
N CYS A 126 2.91 5.53 14.30
CA CYS A 126 2.61 4.95 15.60
C CYS A 126 2.81 5.97 16.74
N GLY A 127 1.76 6.24 17.52
CA GLY A 127 1.82 7.20 18.61
C GLY A 127 0.57 7.22 19.49
N LYS A 128 0.60 8.00 20.58
CA LYS A 128 -0.49 8.01 21.57
C LYS A 128 -1.68 8.90 21.19
N TYR A 129 -1.46 10.02 20.50
CA TYR A 129 -2.52 10.94 20.07
C TYR A 129 -3.54 11.35 21.16
N GLY A 130 -3.10 11.46 22.41
CA GLY A 130 -3.97 11.79 23.56
C GLY A 130 -4.53 10.59 24.31
N GLU A 131 -4.31 9.37 23.81
CA GLU A 131 -4.74 8.11 24.42
C GLU A 131 -3.68 7.52 25.36
N SER A 132 -4.08 6.54 26.18
CA SER A 132 -3.17 5.79 27.05
C SER A 132 -2.30 4.77 26.29
N TYR A 133 -2.69 4.43 25.06
CA TYR A 133 -2.05 3.41 24.21
C TYR A 133 -1.52 4.01 22.91
N ASN A 134 -0.53 3.34 22.31
CA ASN A 134 -0.04 3.70 20.97
C ASN A 134 -0.94 3.08 19.90
N TRP A 135 -1.30 3.86 18.91
CA TRP A 135 -2.08 3.43 17.76
C TRP A 135 -1.71 4.23 16.51
N CYS A 136 -2.20 3.77 15.36
CA CYS A 136 -2.12 4.50 14.11
C CYS A 136 -3.28 4.13 13.20
N THR A 137 -3.57 4.99 12.22
CA THR A 137 -4.50 4.61 11.15
C THR A 137 -3.81 3.64 10.19
N THR A 138 -4.53 2.62 9.74
CA THR A 138 -4.04 1.60 8.81
C THR A 138 -4.64 1.71 7.43
N SER A 139 -5.48 2.71 7.19
CA SER A 139 -6.10 2.98 5.89
C SER A 139 -5.99 4.47 5.56
N PRO A 140 -5.71 4.84 4.30
CA PRO A 140 -5.85 6.22 3.85
C PRO A 140 -7.30 6.65 3.59
N PHE A 141 -8.26 5.75 3.74
CA PHE A 141 -9.68 6.02 3.52
C PHE A 141 -10.45 6.00 4.84
N THR A 142 -11.43 6.88 4.97
CA THR A 142 -12.14 7.16 6.22
C THR A 142 -13.13 6.08 6.67
N LYS A 143 -13.42 5.09 5.81
CA LYS A 143 -14.24 3.92 6.14
C LYS A 143 -13.77 2.71 5.35
N VAL A 144 -13.09 1.78 6.02
CA VAL A 144 -12.82 0.45 5.51
C VAL A 144 -13.31 -0.55 6.56
N SER A 145 -14.32 -1.35 6.19
CA SER A 145 -14.87 -2.39 7.05
C SER A 145 -14.83 -3.74 6.33
N TYR A 146 -14.23 -4.75 6.95
CA TYR A 146 -14.26 -6.13 6.47
C TYR A 146 -14.97 -7.00 7.51
N ALA A 147 -16.04 -7.70 7.11
CA ALA A 147 -16.80 -8.60 8.00
C ALA A 147 -17.21 -7.95 9.35
N GLY A 148 -17.49 -6.64 9.36
CA GLY A 148 -17.85 -5.89 10.56
C GLY A 148 -16.67 -5.37 11.41
N MET A 149 -15.42 -5.63 11.00
CA MET A 149 -14.21 -5.11 11.66
C MET A 149 -13.83 -3.76 11.06
N ASP A 150 -13.55 -2.77 11.92
CA ASP A 150 -13.00 -1.48 11.50
C ASP A 150 -11.50 -1.62 11.23
N LEU A 151 -11.11 -1.50 9.96
CA LEU A 151 -9.73 -1.65 9.50
C LEU A 151 -9.00 -0.31 9.38
N ASN A 152 -9.61 0.76 9.90
CA ASN A 152 -9.05 2.10 9.77
C ASN A 152 -7.95 2.40 10.78
N TRP A 153 -7.80 1.60 11.84
CA TRP A 153 -6.77 1.77 12.85
C TRP A 153 -6.32 0.45 13.46
N GLN A 154 -5.12 0.45 14.05
CA GLN A 154 -4.58 -0.66 14.82
C GLN A 154 -3.74 -0.15 16.00
N TYR A 155 -3.67 -0.94 17.07
CA TYR A 155 -2.64 -0.77 18.09
C TYR A 155 -1.26 -0.97 17.47
N CYS A 156 -0.28 -0.23 17.97
CA CYS A 156 1.06 -0.30 17.42
C CYS A 156 2.14 -0.23 18.51
N THR A 157 3.35 -0.62 18.13
CA THR A 157 4.54 -0.61 18.97
C THR A 157 5.55 0.40 18.44
N ILE A 158 6.13 1.18 19.35
CA ILE A 158 7.26 2.07 19.04
C ILE A 158 8.51 1.25 19.34
N ASN A 159 9.28 0.92 18.30
CA ASN A 159 10.55 0.22 18.41
C ASN A 159 11.72 1.20 18.41
#